data_AF-A0A7S7UV31-F1
#
_entry.id   AF-A0A7S7UV31-F1
#
_cell.length_a   1.000
_cell.length_b   1.000
_cell.length_c   1.000
_cell.angle_alpha   90.00
_cell.angle_beta   90.00
_cell.angle_gamma   90.00
#
_symmetry.space_group_name_H-M   'P 1'
#
loop_
_entity.id
_entity.type
_entity.pdbx_description
1 polymer ?
#
loop_
_entity_poly.entity_id
_entity_poly.type
_entity_poly.pdbx_seq_one_letter_code
_entity_poly.pdbx_strand_id
1 'polypeptide(L)'
;MSARKTAELSPEGIARSDRKRLAAEEGMRALADVERQAIEVRRNMARLREIREAREREKEAADAALQTASPARAVKKRSRKTAR
;
A
#
# COMPACT_ATOMS: atom_id res chain seq x y z
N MET A 1 49.19 -18.79 31.32
CA MET A 1 48.71 -18.16 30.08
C MET A 1 48.72 -19.20 28.98
N SER A 2 47.61 -19.93 28.83
CA SER A 2 47.47 -21.00 27.84
C SER A 2 47.42 -20.38 26.46
N ALA A 3 48.51 -20.53 25.71
CA ALA A 3 48.55 -20.29 24.29
C ALA A 3 47.41 -21.08 23.65
N ARG A 4 46.34 -20.38 23.25
CA ARG A 4 45.25 -20.96 22.48
C ARG A 4 45.88 -21.41 21.18
N LYS A 5 46.20 -22.70 21.09
CA LYS A 5 46.58 -23.33 19.84
C LYS A 5 45.53 -22.90 18.84
N THR A 6 45.96 -22.12 17.86
CA THR A 6 45.41 -22.10 16.51
C THR A 6 45.57 -23.52 15.95
N ALA A 7 44.89 -24.48 16.57
CA ALA A 7 44.63 -25.76 15.95
C ALA A 7 43.65 -25.40 14.85
N GLU A 8 44.16 -25.36 13.63
CA GLU A 8 43.37 -25.36 12.40
C GLU A 8 42.09 -26.15 12.66
N LEU A 9 40.96 -25.46 12.65
CA LEU A 9 39.67 -26.09 12.85
C LEU A 9 39.62 -27.31 11.93
N SER A 10 39.25 -28.48 12.45
CA SER A 10 39.03 -29.67 11.63
C SER A 10 38.21 -29.26 10.38
N PRO A 11 38.50 -29.80 9.18
CA PRO A 11 37.80 -29.44 7.94
C PRO A 11 36.28 -29.42 8.09
N GLU A 12 35.73 -30.33 8.90
CA GLU A 12 34.30 -30.40 9.22
C GLU A 12 33.80 -29.22 10.09
N GLY A 13 34.65 -28.68 10.95
CA GLY A 13 34.38 -27.48 11.73
C GLY A 13 34.29 -26.22 10.87
N ILE A 14 35.20 -26.09 9.89
CA ILE A 14 35.18 -25.00 8.90
C ILE A 14 33.91 -25.10 8.05
N ALA A 15 33.63 -26.29 7.49
CA ALA A 15 32.42 -26.51 6.69
C ALA A 15 31.12 -26.22 7.47
N ARG A 16 31.05 -26.55 8.77
CA ARG A 16 29.91 -26.20 9.62
C ARG A 16 29.82 -24.70 9.88
N SER A 17 30.95 -24.02 10.10
CA SER A 17 30.99 -22.57 10.28
C SER A 17 30.51 -21.85 9.02
N ASP A 18 30.97 -22.28 7.85
CA ASP A 18 30.61 -21.67 6.57
C ASP A 18 29.12 -21.85 6.27
N ARG A 19 28.55 -23.04 6.51
CA ARG A 19 27.11 -23.26 6.39
C ARG A 19 26.29 -22.34 7.30
N LYS A 20 26.73 -22.16 8.55
CA LYS A 20 26.07 -21.25 9.50
C LYS A 20 26.13 -19.81 9.03
N ARG A 21 27.28 -19.39 8.50
CA ARG A 21 27.45 -18.05 7.95
C ARG A 21 26.54 -17.81 6.75
N LEU A 22 26.51 -18.75 5.80
CA LEU A 22 25.62 -18.66 4.63
C LEU A 22 24.15 -18.61 5.05
N ALA A 23 23.72 -19.47 5.96
CA ALA A 23 22.35 -19.45 6.47
C ALA A 23 21.99 -18.12 7.15
N ALA A 24 22.93 -17.49 7.87
CA ALA A 24 22.71 -16.18 8.47
C ALA A 24 22.61 -15.07 7.40
N GLU A 25 23.49 -15.08 6.39
CA GLU A 25 23.47 -14.12 5.29
C GLU A 25 22.18 -14.25 4.46
N GLU A 26 21.75 -15.47 4.16
CA GLU A 26 20.48 -15.76 3.47
C GLU A 26 19.27 -15.34 4.31
N GLY A 27 19.29 -15.60 5.62
CA GLY A 27 18.25 -15.15 6.55
C GLY A 27 18.10 -13.63 6.57
N MET A 28 19.22 -12.89 6.59
CA MET A 28 19.19 -11.43 6.50
C MET A 28 18.63 -10.93 5.16
N ARG A 29 18.99 -11.58 4.05
CA ARG A 29 18.44 -11.23 2.73
C ARG A 29 16.93 -11.46 2.67
N ALA A 30 16.46 -12.60 3.17
CA ALA A 30 15.05 -12.93 3.20
C ALA A 30 14.22 -11.91 4.01
N LEU A 31 14.73 -11.48 5.18
CA LEU A 31 14.08 -10.43 5.96
C LEU A 31 14.02 -9.10 5.21
N ALA A 32 15.13 -8.71 4.56
CA ALA A 32 15.17 -7.49 3.75
C ALA A 32 14.19 -7.54 2.56
N ASP A 33 14.00 -8.70 1.94
CA ASP A 33 13.02 -8.89 0.87
C ASP A 33 11.58 -8.72 1.37
N VAL A 34 11.24 -9.29 2.51
CA VAL A 34 9.91 -9.13 3.13
C VAL A 34 9.64 -7.66 3.46
N GLU A 35 10.63 -6.95 4.02
CA GLU A 35 10.50 -5.53 4.32
C GLU A 35 10.28 -4.69 3.05
N ARG A 36 11.05 -4.97 1.97
CA ARG A 36 10.86 -4.32 0.67
C ARG A 36 9.46 -4.53 0.13
N GLN A 37 8.98 -5.78 0.09
CA GLN A 37 7.64 -6.11 -0.38
C GLN A 37 6.56 -5.42 0.47
N ALA A 38 6.72 -5.38 1.78
CA ALA A 38 5.77 -4.70 2.67
C ALA A 38 5.72 -3.18 2.43
N ILE A 39 6.84 -2.54 2.09
CA ILE A 39 6.89 -1.12 1.70
C ILE A 39 6.20 -0.91 0.36
N GLU A 40 6.45 -1.77 -0.63
CA GLU A 40 5.85 -1.68 -1.96
C GLU A 40 4.32 -1.82 -1.91
N VAL A 41 3.81 -2.80 -1.16
CA VAL A 41 2.37 -2.98 -0.95
C VAL A 41 1.74 -1.74 -0.32
N ARG A 42 2.36 -1.15 0.71
CA ARG A 42 1.86 0.08 1.35
C ARG A 42 1.82 1.26 0.38
N ARG A 43 2.88 1.45 -0.42
CA ARG A 43 2.94 2.50 -1.45
C ARG A 43 1.87 2.29 -2.52
N ASN A 44 1.69 1.07 -3.00
CA ASN A 44 0.66 0.73 -3.98
C ASN A 44 -0.74 1.01 -3.43
N MET A 45 -1.00 0.61 -2.18
CA MET A 45 -2.27 0.86 -1.52
C MET A 45 -2.53 2.36 -1.32
N ALA A 46 -1.52 3.17 -1.00
CA ALA A 46 -1.66 4.63 -0.94
C ALA A 46 -2.03 5.21 -2.32
N ARG A 47 -1.30 4.83 -3.37
CA ARG A 47 -1.59 5.26 -4.74
C ARG A 47 -3.00 4.87 -5.20
N LEU A 48 -3.45 3.66 -4.89
CA LEU A 48 -4.81 3.22 -5.24
C LEU A 48 -5.89 4.01 -4.50
N ARG A 49 -5.63 4.46 -3.26
CA ARG A 49 -6.54 5.35 -2.53
C ARG A 49 -6.61 6.72 -3.21
N GLU A 50 -5.46 7.32 -3.52
CA GLU A 50 -5.39 8.61 -4.23
C GLU A 50 -6.14 8.58 -5.56
N ILE A 51 -5.96 7.51 -6.36
CA ILE A 51 -6.68 7.33 -7.62
C ILE A 51 -8.19 7.22 -7.40
N ARG A 52 -8.64 6.49 -6.37
CA ARG A 52 -10.06 6.38 -6.04
C ARG A 52 -10.63 7.74 -5.62
N GLU A 53 -9.97 8.44 -4.72
CA GLU A 53 -10.38 9.77 -4.27
C GLU A 53 -10.46 10.77 -5.42
N ALA A 54 -9.47 10.77 -6.33
CA ALA A 54 -9.49 11.60 -7.53
C ALA A 54 -10.70 11.28 -8.41
N ARG A 55 -10.97 9.99 -8.66
CA ARG A 55 -12.14 9.56 -9.45
C ARG A 55 -13.48 9.92 -8.80
N GLU A 56 -13.60 9.79 -7.49
CA GLU A 56 -14.83 10.19 -6.78
C GLU A 56 -15.02 11.71 -6.87
N ARG A 57 -13.97 12.52 -6.68
CA ARG A 57 -14.04 13.98 -6.88
C ARG A 57 -14.43 14.36 -8.31
N GLU A 58 -13.91 13.66 -9.32
CA GLU A 58 -14.28 13.88 -10.72
C GLU A 58 -15.77 13.58 -10.96
N LYS A 59 -16.29 12.49 -10.38
CA LYS A 59 -17.72 12.17 -10.45
C LYS A 59 -18.58 13.22 -9.76
N GLU A 60 -18.21 13.62 -8.54
CA GLU A 60 -18.91 14.67 -7.79
C GLU A 60 -18.94 15.99 -8.57
N ALA A 61 -17.83 16.36 -9.20
CA ALA A 61 -17.76 17.54 -10.06
C ALA A 61 -18.65 17.41 -11.31
N ALA A 62 -18.69 16.23 -11.94
CA ALA A 62 -19.55 15.97 -13.08
C ALA A 62 -21.04 16.02 -12.69
N ASP A 63 -21.41 15.41 -11.57
CA ASP A 63 -22.77 15.44 -11.03
C ASP A 63 -23.20 16.85 -10.64
N ALA A 64 -22.32 17.63 -10.00
CA ALA A 64 -22.56 19.05 -9.71
C ALA A 64 -22.74 19.88 -10.99
N ALA A 65 -21.95 19.61 -12.03
CA ALA A 65 -22.11 20.26 -13.33
C ALA A 65 -23.46 19.89 -13.98
N LEU A 66 -23.91 18.64 -13.87
CA LEU A 66 -25.23 18.22 -14.36
C LEU A 66 -26.38 18.88 -13.58
N GLN A 67 -26.25 19.05 -12.26
CA GLN A 67 -27.25 19.74 -11.44
C GLN A 67 -27.34 21.24 -11.77
N THR A 68 -26.20 21.89 -12.05
CA THR A 68 -26.19 23.31 -12.46
C THR A 68 -26.66 23.50 -13.91
N ALA A 69 -26.40 22.54 -14.80
CA ALA A 69 -26.88 22.55 -16.18
C ALA A 69 -28.36 22.16 -16.31
N SER A 70 -28.94 21.49 -15.30
CA SER A 70 -30.36 21.15 -15.30
C SER A 70 -31.20 22.42 -15.05
N PRO A 71 -32.02 22.89 -16.01
CA PRO A 71 -32.89 24.03 -15.76
C PRO A 71 -33.88 23.61 -14.67
N ALA A 72 -33.80 24.28 -13.51
CA ALA A 72 -34.72 24.06 -12.41
C ALA A 72 -36.14 24.01 -12.95
N ARG A 73 -36.76 22.83 -12.88
CA ARG A 73 -38.13 22.60 -13.35
C ARG A 73 -39.01 23.59 -12.60
N ALA A 74 -39.43 24.66 -13.29
CA ALA A 74 -40.24 25.71 -12.71
C ALA A 74 -41.45 25.06 -12.03
N VAL A 75 -41.48 25.13 -10.70
CA VAL A 75 -42.58 24.61 -9.88
C VAL A 75 -43.82 25.40 -10.28
N LYS A 76 -44.63 24.83 -11.18
CA LYS A 76 -45.92 25.41 -11.55
C LYS A 76 -46.79 25.40 -10.29
N LYS A 77 -46.88 26.55 -9.61
CA LYS A 77 -47.85 26.79 -8.55
C LYS A 77 -49.24 26.47 -9.10
N ARG A 78 -49.83 25.34 -8.71
CA ARG A 78 -51.27 25.09 -8.92
C ARG A 78 -52.01 26.13 -8.08
N SER A 79 -52.57 27.15 -8.73
CA SER A 79 -53.56 28.01 -8.09
C SER A 79 -54.74 27.14 -7.70
N ARG A 80 -54.96 26.94 -6.39
CA ARG A 80 -56.23 26.43 -5.90
C ARG A 80 -57.27 27.50 -6.23
N LYS A 81 -58.13 27.21 -7.21
CA LYS A 81 -59.33 28.00 -7.44
C LYS A 81 -60.22 27.82 -6.21
N THR A 82 -60.40 28.90 -5.45
CA THR A 82 -61.43 29.01 -4.43
C THR A 82 -62.78 28.95 -5.15
N ALA A 83 -63.53 27.88 -4.93
CA ALA A 83 -64.94 27.81 -5.29
C ALA A 83 -65.72 28.48 -4.14
N ARG A 84 -66.58 29.40 -4.55
CA ARG A 84 -67.43 30.27 -3.74
C ARG A 84 -68.73 29.56 -3.38
#